data_AF-A0A0V0Z0V6-F1
#
_entry.id   AF-A0A0V0Z0V6-F1
#
_cell.length_a   1.000
_cell.length_b   1.000
_cell.length_c   1.000
_cell.angle_alpha   90.00
_cell.angle_beta   90.00
_cell.angle_gamma   90.00
#
_symmetry.space_group_name_H-M   'P 1'
#
loop_
_entity.id
_entity.type
_entity.pdbx_description
1 polymer ?
#
loop_
_entity_poly.entity_id
_entity_poly.type
_entity_poly.pdbx_seq_one_letter_code
_entity_poly.pdbx_strand_id
1 'polypeptide(L)'
;MAHGEKGKKKLVNCLLDTGSERSFIRSDVADELDLQGPTRAMTVKGVNGLHVRIADVRRVQFRLTPIPSKGLEPFNEGIELTALSFPSLCDDLVATPTP
;
A
#
# COMPACT_ATOMS: atom_id res chain seq x y z
N MET A 1 -6.01 8.11 -7.30
CA MET A 1 -7.27 7.47 -6.90
C MET A 1 -7.06 5.97 -6.88
N ALA A 2 -7.32 5.32 -5.75
CA ALA A 2 -7.33 3.85 -5.66
C ALA A 2 -8.74 3.33 -5.93
N HIS A 3 -8.83 2.24 -6.68
CA HIS A 3 -10.08 1.58 -7.06
C HIS A 3 -10.09 0.19 -6.44
N GLY A 4 -11.15 -0.12 -5.72
CA GLY A 4 -11.39 -1.40 -5.10
C GLY A 4 -12.58 -2.12 -5.70
N GLU A 5 -13.11 -3.07 -4.96
CA GLU A 5 -14.20 -3.92 -5.43
C GLU A 5 -15.53 -3.17 -5.52
N LYS A 6 -16.46 -3.68 -6.34
CA LYS A 6 -17.84 -3.16 -6.45
C LYS A 6 -17.91 -1.64 -6.73
N GLY A 7 -16.92 -1.10 -7.43
CA GLY A 7 -16.86 0.31 -7.79
C GLY A 7 -16.40 1.25 -6.67
N LYS A 8 -15.96 0.72 -5.52
CA LYS A 8 -15.40 1.54 -4.43
C LYS A 8 -14.14 2.26 -4.88
N LYS A 9 -13.99 3.50 -4.46
CA LYS A 9 -12.84 4.35 -4.78
C LYS A 9 -12.44 5.18 -3.57
N LYS A 10 -11.14 5.38 -3.39
CA LYS A 10 -10.60 6.23 -2.32
C LYS A 10 -9.48 7.11 -2.84
N LEU A 11 -9.54 8.38 -2.48
CA LEU A 11 -8.40 9.29 -2.66
C LEU A 11 -7.30 8.88 -1.69
N VAL A 12 -6.11 8.58 -2.22
CA VAL A 12 -4.97 8.12 -1.44
C VAL A 12 -3.73 8.91 -1.84
N ASN A 13 -2.85 9.13 -0.88
CA ASN A 13 -1.48 9.56 -1.15
C ASN A 13 -0.63 8.33 -1.43
N CYS A 14 0.29 8.45 -2.39
CA CYS A 14 1.20 7.38 -2.76
C CYS A 14 2.63 7.88 -2.61
N LEU A 15 3.49 7.09 -1.96
CA LEU A 15 4.93 7.28 -1.99
C LEU A 15 5.50 6.35 -3.08
N LEU A 16 6.19 6.91 -4.07
CA LEU A 16 6.91 6.13 -5.07
C LEU A 16 8.29 5.83 -4.52
N ASP A 17 8.47 4.60 -4.03
CA ASP A 17 9.70 4.17 -3.38
C ASP A 17 10.35 3.03 -4.18
N THR A 18 11.31 3.40 -5.04
CA THR A 18 12.10 2.43 -5.81
C THR A 18 13.05 1.61 -4.94
N GLY A 19 13.28 2.00 -3.68
CA GLY A 19 14.06 1.24 -2.71
C GLY A 19 13.28 0.05 -2.13
N SER A 20 11.96 -0.01 -2.36
CA SER A 20 11.11 -1.06 -1.84
C SER A 20 10.97 -2.23 -2.82
N GLU A 21 11.17 -3.47 -2.32
CA GLU A 21 11.05 -4.68 -3.15
C GLU A 21 9.59 -5.01 -3.52
N ARG A 22 8.63 -4.52 -2.73
CA ARG A 22 7.20 -4.79 -2.87
C ARG A 22 6.41 -3.53 -2.56
N SER A 23 5.21 -3.40 -3.14
CA SER A 23 4.28 -2.34 -2.73
C SER A 23 3.59 -2.69 -1.42
N PHE A 24 3.26 -1.67 -0.65
CA PHE A 24 2.53 -1.80 0.60
C PHE A 24 1.29 -0.90 0.60
N ILE A 25 0.26 -1.33 1.32
CA ILE A 25 -0.97 -0.58 1.53
C ILE A 25 -1.38 -0.70 3.00
N ARG A 26 -1.88 0.39 3.58
CA ARG A 26 -2.42 0.31 4.93
C ARG A 26 -3.70 -0.54 4.95
N SER A 27 -3.88 -1.33 6.02
CA SER A 27 -5.04 -2.22 6.16
C SER A 27 -6.36 -1.47 6.17
N ASP A 28 -6.42 -0.31 6.84
CA ASP A 28 -7.61 0.55 6.87
C ASP A 28 -8.06 0.97 5.45
N VAL A 29 -7.11 1.34 4.59
CA VAL A 29 -7.37 1.71 3.20
C VAL A 29 -7.84 0.51 2.38
N ALA A 30 -7.20 -0.66 2.57
CA ALA A 30 -7.58 -1.88 1.87
C ALA A 30 -8.99 -2.35 2.26
N ASP A 31 -9.34 -2.28 3.54
CA ASP A 31 -10.66 -2.66 4.06
C ASP A 31 -11.76 -1.71 3.58
N GLU A 32 -11.49 -0.41 3.58
CA GLU A 32 -12.43 0.58 3.06
C GLU A 32 -12.74 0.32 1.58
N LEU A 33 -11.72 -0.02 0.79
CA LEU A 33 -11.81 -0.38 -0.62
C LEU A 33 -12.37 -1.79 -0.87
N ASP A 34 -12.68 -2.56 0.17
CA ASP A 34 -13.14 -3.96 0.08
C ASP A 34 -12.16 -4.85 -0.71
N LEU A 35 -10.85 -4.61 -0.58
CA LEU A 35 -9.85 -5.38 -1.30
C LEU A 35 -9.71 -6.79 -0.71
N GLN A 36 -10.10 -7.79 -1.48
CA GLN A 36 -9.92 -9.18 -1.09
C GLN A 36 -8.54 -9.70 -1.52
N GLY A 37 -8.10 -10.77 -0.86
CA GLY A 37 -6.85 -11.41 -1.20
C GLY A 37 -6.46 -12.52 -0.23
N PRO A 38 -5.62 -13.47 -0.69
CA PRO A 38 -5.16 -14.54 0.18
C PRO A 38 -4.20 -14.00 1.24
N THR A 39 -4.30 -14.57 2.43
CA THR A 39 -3.35 -14.40 3.52
C THR A 39 -2.25 -15.46 3.40
N ARG A 40 -0.99 -15.06 3.55
CA ARG A 40 0.16 -15.97 3.53
C ARG A 40 1.19 -15.59 4.58
N ALA A 41 1.92 -16.58 5.09
CA ALA A 41 3.09 -16.35 5.90
C ALA A 41 4.21 -15.73 5.07
N MET A 42 4.92 -14.77 5.65
CA MET A 42 6.07 -14.09 5.04
C MET A 42 7.22 -14.01 6.03
N THR A 43 8.45 -14.09 5.53
CA THR A 43 9.66 -13.79 6.31
C THR A 43 10.28 -12.51 5.77
N VAL A 44 10.43 -11.50 6.62
CA VAL A 44 11.13 -10.26 6.33
C VAL A 44 12.58 -10.40 6.79
N LYS A 45 13.52 -10.10 5.89
CA LYS A 45 14.96 -10.08 6.19
C LYS A 45 15.34 -8.63 6.49
N GLY A 46 15.64 -8.35 7.76
CA GLY A 46 16.13 -7.07 8.21
C GLY A 46 17.66 -6.98 8.18
N VAL A 47 18.19 -5.94 8.79
CA VAL A 47 19.63 -5.72 8.94
C VAL A 47 20.24 -6.66 9.98
N ASN A 48 21.55 -6.88 9.91
CA ASN A 48 22.31 -7.69 10.88
C ASN A 48 21.79 -9.13 11.05
N GLY A 49 21.21 -9.73 10.01
CA GLY A 49 20.68 -11.09 10.07
C GLY A 49 19.36 -11.23 10.83
N LEU A 50 18.69 -10.11 11.16
CA LEU A 50 17.36 -10.16 11.76
C LEU A 50 16.36 -10.77 10.76
N HIS A 51 15.62 -11.79 11.20
CA HIS A 51 14.55 -12.41 10.43
C HIS A 51 13.25 -12.34 11.23
N VAL A 52 12.23 -11.67 10.68
CA VAL A 52 10.90 -11.60 11.29
C VAL A 52 9.95 -12.42 10.45
N ARG A 53 9.31 -13.42 11.07
CA ARG A 53 8.24 -14.18 10.43
C ARG A 53 6.89 -13.58 10.82
N ILE A 54 6.11 -13.21 9.81
CA ILE A 54 4.75 -12.73 9.96
C ILE A 54 3.84 -13.83 9.45
N ALA A 55 2.98 -14.38 10.31
CA ALA A 55 2.15 -15.53 9.98
C ALA A 55 1.10 -15.21 8.93
N ASP A 56 0.53 -14.00 8.99
CA ASP A 56 -0.67 -13.64 8.23
C ASP A 56 -0.51 -12.29 7.56
N VAL A 57 0.02 -12.29 6.34
CA VAL A 57 0.09 -11.09 5.48
C VAL A 57 -0.90 -11.23 4.34
N ARG A 58 -1.89 -10.32 4.30
CA ARG A 58 -2.87 -10.27 3.21
C ARG A 58 -2.27 -9.60 1.98
N ARG A 59 -2.27 -10.30 0.86
CA ARG A 59 -1.82 -9.77 -0.44
C ARG A 59 -3.02 -9.35 -1.27
N VAL A 60 -3.13 -8.07 -1.56
CA VAL A 60 -4.27 -7.48 -2.30
C VAL A 60 -3.85 -7.00 -3.68
N GLN A 61 -4.84 -6.90 -4.57
CA GLN A 61 -4.70 -6.29 -5.89
C GLN A 61 -5.67 -5.13 -6.02
N PHE A 62 -5.20 -4.03 -6.60
CA PHE A 62 -6.02 -2.85 -6.81
C PHE A 62 -5.44 -1.99 -7.93
N ARG A 63 -6.31 -1.15 -8.50
CA ARG A 63 -5.92 -0.24 -9.57
C ARG A 63 -5.69 1.17 -9.04
N LEU A 64 -4.63 1.82 -9.48
CA LEU A 64 -4.40 3.25 -9.29
C LEU A 64 -4.64 4.01 -10.58
N THR A 65 -5.39 5.11 -10.51
CA THR A 65 -5.43 6.11 -11.59
C THR A 65 -4.92 7.45 -11.05
N PRO A 66 -4.24 8.25 -11.89
CA PRO A 66 -3.95 9.63 -11.53
C PRO A 66 -5.26 10.40 -11.30
N ILE A 67 -5.17 11.46 -10.51
CA ILE A 67 -6.29 12.40 -10.36
C ILE A 67 -6.20 13.34 -11.57
N PRO A 68 -7.26 13.48 -12.39
CA PRO A 68 -7.24 14.40 -13.50
C PRO A 68 -6.92 15.81 -12.99
N SER A 69 -5.92 16.44 -13.58
CA SER A 69 -5.73 17.89 -13.44
C SER A 69 -6.84 18.62 -14.20
N LYS A 70 -7.20 19.83 -13.74
CA LYS A 70 -8.22 20.63 -14.42
C LYS A 70 -7.84 20.83 -15.90
N GLY A 71 -8.78 20.51 -16.80
CA GLY A 71 -8.61 20.71 -18.25
C GLY A 71 -7.92 19.56 -18.99
N LEU A 72 -7.60 18.46 -18.32
CA LEU A 72 -7.09 17.24 -18.96
C LEU A 72 -8.15 16.15 -18.95
N GLU A 73 -8.24 15.43 -20.07
CA GLU A 73 -9.11 14.26 -20.18
C GLU A 73 -8.73 13.21 -19.12
N PRO A 74 -9.71 12.52 -18.52
CA PRO A 74 -9.43 11.50 -17.53
C PRO A 74 -8.54 10.40 -18.12
N PHE A 75 -7.38 10.17 -17.49
CA PHE A 75 -6.57 9.00 -17.79
C PHE A 75 -7.28 7.76 -17.20
N ASN A 76 -8.06 7.09 -18.05
CA ASN A 76 -8.89 5.96 -17.66
C ASN A 76 -8.12 4.63 -17.57
N GLU A 77 -6.96 4.56 -18.22
CA GLU A 77 -6.02 3.46 -18.00
C GLU A 77 -5.38 3.63 -16.62
N GLY A 78 -5.60 2.66 -15.74
CA GLY A 78 -4.97 2.64 -14.43
C GLY A 78 -3.80 1.68 -14.39
N ILE A 79 -2.94 1.84 -13.40
CA ILE A 79 -1.87 0.88 -13.11
C ILE A 79 -2.42 -0.14 -12.12
N GLU A 80 -2.43 -1.41 -12.50
CA GLU A 80 -2.72 -2.51 -11.59
C GLU A 80 -1.52 -2.76 -10.67
N LEU A 81 -1.76 -2.78 -9.37
CA LEU A 81 -0.75 -3.01 -8.36
C LEU A 81 -1.11 -4.21 -7.50
N THR A 82 -0.07 -4.95 -7.09
CA THR A 82 -0.16 -5.94 -6.02
C THR A 82 0.57 -5.40 -4.80
N ALA A 83 -0.08 -5.36 -3.64
CA ALA A 83 0.52 -4.87 -2.41
C ALA A 83 0.29 -5.80 -1.22
N LEU A 84 1.16 -5.68 -0.23
CA LEU A 84 0.99 -6.31 1.07
C LEU A 84 0.24 -5.35 2.00
N SER A 85 -0.79 -5.86 2.66
CA SER A 85 -1.62 -5.09 3.59
C SER A 85 -1.06 -5.16 5.00
N PHE A 86 -0.78 -4.00 5.60
CA PHE A 86 -0.27 -3.87 6.97
C PHE A 86 -1.01 -2.78 7.75
N PRO A 87 -1.21 -2.94 9.07
CA PRO A 87 -1.93 -1.95 9.88
C PRO A 87 -1.19 -0.60 9.93
N SER A 88 0.14 -0.64 10.07
CA SER A 88 1.02 0.52 9.95
C SER A 88 2.19 0.19 9.01
N LEU A 89 2.67 1.20 8.27
CA LEU A 89 3.80 1.08 7.35
C LEU A 89 5.12 1.54 7.99
N CYS A 90 5.04 2.54 8.86
CA CYS A 90 6.16 3.10 9.61
C CYS A 90 5.66 3.55 10.98
N ASP A 91 6.55 3.55 11.97
CA ASP A 91 6.30 4.27 13.20
C ASP A 91 6.36 5.78 12.95
N ASP A 92 5.74 6.55 13.85
CA ASP A 92 5.92 8.00 13.83
C ASP A 92 7.40 8.33 13.98
N LEU A 93 7.86 9.34 13.22
CA LEU A 93 9.21 9.85 13.39
C LEU A 93 9.33 10.36 14.84
N VAL A 94 10.11 9.66 15.66
CA VAL A 94 10.50 10.19 16.97
C VAL A 94 11.22 11.50 16.69
N ALA A 95 10.67 12.61 17.16
CA ALA A 95 11.33 13.90 17.04
C ALA A 95 12.75 13.76 17.58
N THR A 96 13.75 14.07 16.76
CA THR A 96 15.14 14.15 17.23
C THR A 96 15.14 15.06 18.45
N PRO A 97 15.68 14.61 19.60
CA PRO A 97 15.78 15.49 20.76
C PRO A 97 16.55 16.74 20.32
N THR A 98 15.92 17.90 20.47
CA THR A 98 16.61 19.19 20.31
C THR A 98 17.78 19.23 21.30
N PRO A 99 18.96 19.74 20.89
CA PRO A 99 20.13 19.86 21.75
C PRO A 99 19.85 20.56 23.07
#